data_AF-A0A9W7UN86-F1
#
_entry.id   AF-A0A9W7UN86-F1
#
_cell.length_a   1.000
_cell.length_b   1.000
_cell.length_c   1.000
_cell.angle_alpha   90.00
_cell.angle_beta   90.00
_cell.angle_gamma   90.00
#
_symmetry.space_group_name_H-M   'P 1'
#
loop_
_entity.id
_entity.type
_entity.pdbx_description
1 polymer ?
#
loop_
_entity_poly.entity_id
_entity_poly.type
_entity_poly.pdbx_seq_one_letter_code
_entity_poly.pdbx_strand_id
1 'polypeptide(L)' 'MTKFTKDLKLTLVQGFNPKIISQAEYAKQMHITKAQFQYWLRLYELHGEEGLHEVYTNYTAEFKLDVLNFMAQS' A
#
# COMPACT_ATOMS: atom_id res chain seq x y z
N MET A 1 10.18 -9.67 -5.94
CA MET A 1 10.46 -8.22 -5.94
C MET A 1 9.23 -7.53 -6.47
N THR A 2 8.47 -6.86 -5.62
CA THR A 2 7.38 -6.02 -6.10
C THR A 2 7.94 -4.79 -6.77
N LYS A 3 7.26 -4.33 -7.83
CA LYS A 3 7.72 -3.23 -8.70
C LYS A 3 7.88 -1.90 -7.96
N PHE A 4 7.30 -1.75 -6.76
CA PHE A 4 7.31 -0.54 -5.96
C PHE A 4 7.57 -0.87 -4.48
N THR A 5 8.73 -0.44 -3.95
CA THR A 5 9.10 -0.63 -2.54
C THR A 5 8.30 0.30 -1.62
N LYS A 6 8.24 -0.02 -0.31
CA LYS A 6 7.63 0.86 0.72
C LYS A 6 8.23 2.26 0.67
N ASP A 7 9.56 2.35 0.64
CA ASP A 7 10.29 3.62 0.65
C ASP A 7 9.99 4.49 -0.58
N LEU A 8 9.83 3.87 -1.74
CA LEU A 8 9.44 4.58 -2.97
C LEU A 8 8.02 5.14 -2.83
N LYS A 9 7.06 4.34 -2.34
CA LYS A 9 5.69 4.79 -2.09
C LYS A 9 5.66 5.95 -1.09
N LEU A 10 6.45 5.85 -0.02
CA LEU A 10 6.55 6.87 1.03
C LEU A 10 7.07 8.20 0.48
N THR A 11 8.15 8.14 -0.30
CA THR A 11 8.74 9.32 -0.95
C THR A 11 7.72 10.01 -1.87
N LEU A 12 6.94 9.23 -2.63
CA LEU A 12 5.92 9.74 -3.55
C LEU A 12 4.75 10.42 -2.82
N VAL A 13 4.23 9.82 -1.74
CA VAL A 13 3.10 10.42 -1.03
C VAL A 13 3.51 11.66 -0.23
N GLN A 14 4.73 11.68 0.34
CA GLN A 14 5.25 12.85 1.06
C GLN A 14 5.66 13.98 0.13
N GLY A 15 6.11 13.66 -1.10
CA GLY A 15 6.50 14.65 -2.11
C GLY A 15 5.33 15.32 -2.82
N PHE A 16 4.08 14.88 -2.60
CA PHE A 16 2.91 15.46 -3.25
C PHE A 16 2.40 16.71 -2.52
N ASN A 17 2.21 17.80 -3.26
CA ASN A 17 1.61 19.03 -2.74
C ASN A 17 0.37 19.43 -3.58
N PRO A 18 -0.86 19.28 -3.04
CA PRO A 18 -2.09 19.56 -3.78
C PRO A 18 -2.29 21.04 -4.12
N LYS A 19 -1.55 21.97 -3.50
CA LYS A 19 -1.60 23.40 -3.82
C LYS A 19 -0.78 23.76 -5.07
N ILE A 20 0.12 22.87 -5.50
CA ILE A 20 1.06 23.12 -6.60
C ILE A 20 0.66 22.34 -7.85
N ILE A 21 0.23 21.08 -7.68
CA ILE A 21 0.01 20.16 -8.80
C ILE A 21 -1.19 19.25 -8.53
N SER A 22 -1.92 18.91 -9.60
CA SER A 22 -3.00 17.93 -9.50
C SER A 22 -2.45 16.50 -9.31
N GLN A 23 -3.22 15.62 -8.65
CA GLN A 23 -2.82 14.22 -8.49
C GLN A 23 -2.56 13.51 -9.83
N ALA A 24 -3.32 13.85 -10.88
CA ALA A 24 -3.17 13.26 -12.21
C ALA A 24 -1.85 13.66 -12.86
N GLU A 25 -1.48 14.93 -12.73
CA GLU A 25 -0.26 15.47 -13.31
C GLU A 25 0.98 15.01 -12.52
N TYR A 26 0.88 14.96 -11.20
CA TYR A 26 1.93 14.39 -10.34
C TYR A 26 2.19 12.92 -10.67
N ALA A 27 1.14 12.10 -10.77
CA ALA A 27 1.28 10.69 -11.16
C ALA A 27 1.95 10.52 -12.54
N LYS A 28 1.60 11.39 -13.51
CA LYS A 28 2.24 11.42 -14.83
C LYS A 28 3.73 11.74 -14.73
N GLN A 29 4.13 12.74 -13.94
CA GLN A 29 5.54 13.10 -13.70
C GLN A 29 6.33 11.97 -13.04
N MET A 30 5.69 11.24 -12.13
CA MET A 30 6.30 10.12 -11.41
C MET A 30 6.20 8.79 -12.16
N HIS A 31 5.73 8.79 -13.42
CA HIS A 31 5.56 7.62 -14.26
C HIS A 31 4.73 6.48 -13.62
N ILE A 32 3.71 6.84 -12.84
CA ILE A 32 2.74 5.94 -12.22
C ILE A 32 1.32 6.26 -12.68
N THR A 33 0.39 5.32 -12.48
CA THR A 33 -1.02 5.61 -12.76
C THR A 33 -1.63 6.46 -11.64
N LYS A 34 -2.61 7.31 -11.99
CA LYS A 34 -3.39 8.08 -11.01
C LYS A 34 -4.03 7.18 -9.95
N ALA A 35 -4.57 6.03 -10.35
CA ALA A 35 -5.22 5.10 -9.43
C ALA A 35 -4.24 4.52 -8.39
N GLN A 36 -3.01 4.15 -8.80
CA GLN A 36 -1.98 3.70 -7.87
C GLN A 36 -1.62 4.80 -6.87
N PHE A 37 -1.41 6.03 -7.35
CA PHE A 37 -1.08 7.16 -6.50
C PHE A 37 -2.21 7.45 -5.49
N GLN A 38 -3.46 7.49 -5.94
CA GLN A 38 -4.63 7.72 -5.08
C GLN A 38 -4.77 6.67 -4.00
N TYR A 39 -4.54 5.41 -4.35
CA TYR A 39 -4.57 4.31 -3.40
C TYR A 39 -3.51 4.46 -2.31
N TRP A 40 -2.26 4.74 -2.68
CA TRP A 40 -1.18 4.94 -1.70
C TRP A 40 -1.39 6.18 -0.85
N LEU A 41 -1.81 7.30 -1.44
CA LEU A 41 -2.12 8.51 -0.70
C LEU A 41 -3.20 8.24 0.34
N ARG A 42 -4.26 7.51 -0.03
CA ARG A 42 -5.35 7.18 0.89
C ARG A 42 -4.90 6.25 2.03
N LEU A 43 -4.06 5.25 1.73
CA LEU A 43 -3.47 4.38 2.74
C LEU A 43 -2.61 5.17 3.74
N TYR A 44 -1.80 6.10 3.24
CA TYR A 44 -0.97 6.95 4.08
C TYR A 44 -1.81 7.89 4.96
N GLU A 45 -2.88 8.49 4.43
CA GLU A 45 -3.81 9.31 5.21
C GLU A 45 -4.50 8.54 6.35
N LEU A 46 -4.81 7.25 6.13
CA LEU A 46 -5.54 6.43 7.09
C LEU A 46 -4.64 5.76 8.14
N HIS A 47 -3.45 5.32 7.73
CA HIS A 47 -2.61 4.41 8.53
C HIS A 47 -1.16 4.90 8.66
N GLY A 48 -0.83 6.08 8.14
CA GLY A 48 0.54 6.57 8.10
C GLY A 48 1.45 5.68 7.24
N GLU A 49 2.74 5.66 7.57
CA GLU A 49 3.74 4.89 6.82
C GLU A 49 3.45 3.37 6.81
N GLU A 50 2.83 2.86 7.88
CA GLU A 50 2.48 1.44 8.01
C GLU A 50 1.43 1.01 6.99
N GLY A 51 0.58 1.93 6.53
CA GLY A 51 -0.38 1.67 5.46
C GLY A 51 0.26 1.34 4.11
N LEU A 52 1.52 1.73 3.90
CA LEU A 52 2.24 1.49 2.63
C LEU A 52 3.00 0.15 2.63
N HIS A 53 3.01 -0.56 3.76
CA HIS A 53 3.58 -1.90 3.84
C HIS A 53 2.77 -2.86 2.96
N GLU A 54 3.43 -3.86 2.38
CA GLU A 54 2.71 -4.87 1.61
C GLU A 54 1.85 -5.70 2.56
N VAL A 55 0.54 -5.71 2.28
CA VAL A 55 -0.48 -6.40 3.08
C VAL A 55 -0.48 -7.89 2.84
N TYR A 56 0.63 -8.48 2.40
CA TYR A 56 0.80 -9.91 2.62
C TYR A 56 0.88 -10.07 4.13
N THR A 57 -0.27 -10.30 4.75
CA THR A 57 -0.37 -10.94 6.03
C THR A 57 0.32 -12.27 5.85
N ASN A 58 1.62 -12.28 6.15
CA ASN A 58 2.42 -13.47 6.29
C ASN A 58 1.97 -14.12 7.61
N TYR A 59 0.72 -14.57 7.63
CA TYR A 59 0.31 -15.58 8.58
C TYR A 59 1.23 -16.78 8.36
N THR A 60 1.80 -17.27 9.45
CA THR A 60 2.68 -18.44 9.38
C THR A 60 1.90 -19.63 8.83
N ALA A 61 2.63 -20.61 8.30
CA ALA A 61 2.01 -21.84 7.85
C ALA A 61 1.24 -22.52 9.00
N GLU A 62 1.75 -22.44 10.24
CA GLU A 62 1.05 -22.95 11.42
C GLU A 62 -0.26 -22.21 11.68
N PHE A 63 -0.27 -20.87 11.68
CA PHE A 63 -1.50 -20.10 11.91
C PHE A 63 -2.59 -20.43 10.87
N LYS A 64 -2.19 -20.59 9.60
CA LYS A 64 -3.14 -20.99 8.54
C LYS A 64 -3.68 -22.40 8.76
N LEU A 65 -2.85 -23.33 9.23
CA LEU A 65 -3.26 -24.70 9.55
C LEU A 65 -4.22 -24.73 10.74
N ASP A 66 -3.96 -23.93 11.78
CA ASP A 66 -4.82 -23.84 12.97
C ASP A 66 -6.22 -23.32 12.62
N VAL A 67 -6.32 -22.29 11.77
CA VAL A 67 -7.61 -21.78 11.29
C VAL A 67 -8.39 -22.85 10.49
N LEU A 68 -7.70 -23.62 9.63
CA LEU A 68 -8.32 -24.72 8.88
C LEU A 68 -8.84 -25.82 9.81
N ASN A 69 -8.05 -26.20 10.82
CA ASN A 69 -8.45 -27.20 11.81
C ASN A 69 -9.66 -26.74 12.63
N PHE A 70 -9.69 -25.47 13.03
CA PHE A 70 -10.83 -24.90 13.74
C PHE A 70 -12.11 -24.96 12.89
N MET A 71 -12.05 -24.58 11.61
CA MET A 71 -13.21 -24.62 10.70
C MET A 71 -13.71 -26.04 10.39
N ALA A 72 -12.83 -27.04 10.41
CA ALA A 72 -13.20 -28.44 10.13
C ALA A 72 -13.78 -29.18 11.36
N GLN A 73 -13.58 -28.64 12.56
CA GLN A 73 -14.07 -29.21 13.82
C GLN A 73 -15.41 -28.61 14.30
N SER A 74 -15.96 -27.68 13.52
CA SER A 74 -17.25 -26.99 13.74
C SER A 74 -18.30 -27.42 12.72
#